data_AF-A0A923THY9-F1
#
_entry.id   AF-A0A923THY9-F1
#
_cell.length_a   1.000
_cell.length_b   1.000
_cell.length_c   1.000
_cell.angle_alpha   90.00
_cell.angle_beta   90.00
_cell.angle_gamma   90.00
#
_symmetry.space_group_name_H-M   'P 1'
#
loop_
_entity.id
_entity.type
_entity.pdbx_description
1 polymer ?
#
loop_
_entity_poly.entity_id
_entity_poly.type
_entity_poly.pdbx_seq_one_letter_code
_entity_poly.pdbx_strand_id
1 'polypeptide(L)'
;MDVQALHRLGGVATALSGQAHAVADQVHGAESVVWVSTRADQYRADLAAEATAVHAAGDELAAAAAALHRHGDDVQHRLDQIASVAGWFADRVADARSTLAQASDDVADSVTDGARVLVDAARDMPAAGSLAWDSFVGRFR
;
A
#
# COMPACT_ATOMS: atom_id res chain seq x y z
N MET A 1 -13.50 4.20 -5.87
CA MET A 1 -14.19 3.92 -4.60
C MET A 1 -13.09 3.63 -3.58
N ASP A 2 -13.01 4.38 -2.48
CA ASP A 2 -11.96 4.20 -1.46
C ASP A 2 -12.37 3.19 -0.38
N VAL A 3 -11.41 2.73 0.43
CA VAL A 3 -11.61 1.75 1.51
C VAL A 3 -12.64 2.24 2.54
N GLN A 4 -12.66 3.54 2.85
CA GLN A 4 -13.62 4.12 3.79
C GLN A 4 -15.06 4.07 3.26
N ALA A 5 -15.25 4.23 1.94
CA ALA A 5 -16.54 4.11 1.29
C ALA A 5 -17.05 2.66 1.35
N LEU A 6 -16.18 1.66 1.16
CA LEU A 6 -16.52 0.25 1.29
C LEU A 6 -16.98 -0.12 2.70
N HIS A 7 -16.22 0.28 3.73
CA HIS A 7 -16.62 0.03 5.11
C HIS A 7 -17.89 0.79 5.49
N ARG A 8 -18.07 2.03 5.01
CA ARG A 8 -19.30 2.79 5.25
C ARG A 8 -20.51 2.09 4.65
N LEU A 9 -20.43 1.63 3.40
CA LEU A 9 -21.50 0.88 2.75
C LEU A 9 -21.77 -0.44 3.47
N GLY A 10 -20.73 -1.15 3.91
CA GLY A 10 -20.85 -2.34 4.74
C GLY A 10 -21.62 -2.05 6.03
N GLY A 11 -21.27 -0.98 6.74
CA GLY A 11 -21.96 -0.56 7.96
C GLY A 11 -23.44 -0.19 7.74
N VAL A 12 -23.74 0.51 6.63
CA VAL A 12 -25.14 0.81 6.24
C VAL A 12 -25.92 -0.48 5.97
N ALA A 13 -25.35 -1.43 5.24
CA ALA A 13 -25.99 -2.71 4.96
C ALA A 13 -26.22 -3.54 6.23
N THR A 14 -25.27 -3.54 7.18
CA THR A 14 -25.46 -4.18 8.50
C THR A 14 -26.59 -3.53 9.29
N ALA A 15 -26.67 -2.20 9.30
CA ALA A 15 -27.74 -1.49 10.00
C ALA A 15 -29.12 -1.80 9.41
N LEU A 16 -29.22 -1.84 8.07
CA LEU A 16 -30.46 -2.17 7.37
C LEU A 16 -30.87 -3.64 7.59
N SER A 17 -29.90 -4.57 7.59
CA SER A 17 -30.13 -5.97 7.94
C SER A 17 -30.71 -6.11 9.35
N GLY A 18 -30.11 -5.46 10.34
CA GLY A 18 -30.61 -5.47 11.71
C GLY A 18 -32.01 -4.87 11.87
N GLN A 19 -32.34 -3.83 11.08
CA GLN A 19 -33.70 -3.29 11.03
C GLN A 19 -34.70 -4.27 10.40
N ALA A 20 -34.33 -4.95 9.32
CA ALA A 20 -35.17 -5.94 8.67
C ALA A 20 -35.48 -7.12 9.61
N HIS A 21 -34.46 -7.66 10.30
CA HIS A 21 -34.66 -8.72 11.29
C HIS A 21 -35.54 -8.26 12.45
N ALA A 22 -35.31 -7.05 13.00
CA ALA A 22 -36.13 -6.52 14.09
C ALA A 22 -37.61 -6.34 13.69
N VAL A 23 -37.89 -5.90 12.47
CA VAL A 23 -39.26 -5.78 11.94
C VAL A 23 -39.89 -7.16 11.79
N ALA A 24 -39.16 -8.13 11.22
CA ALA A 24 -39.66 -9.50 11.07
C ALA A 24 -39.99 -10.14 12.43
N ASP A 25 -39.12 -9.97 13.42
CA ASP A 25 -39.32 -10.49 14.79
C ASP A 25 -40.50 -9.82 15.49
N GLN A 26 -40.67 -8.50 15.31
CA GLN A 26 -41.80 -7.76 15.87
C GLN A 26 -43.13 -8.22 15.28
N VAL A 27 -43.16 -8.50 13.97
CA VAL A 27 -44.33 -9.05 13.28
C VAL A 27 -44.65 -10.44 13.80
N HIS A 28 -43.64 -11.28 14.02
CA HIS A 28 -43.81 -12.62 14.60
C HIS A 28 -44.32 -12.58 16.06
N GLY A 29 -43.85 -11.62 16.85
CA GLY A 29 -44.27 -11.43 18.24
C GLY A 29 -45.66 -10.82 18.42
N ALA A 30 -46.23 -10.18 17.38
CA ALA A 30 -47.52 -9.50 17.44
C ALA A 30 -48.75 -10.43 17.38
N GLU A 31 -48.57 -11.76 17.31
CA GLU A 31 -49.65 -12.77 17.22
C GLU A 31 -50.56 -12.90 18.47
N SER A 32 -50.50 -11.97 19.44
CA SER A 32 -51.25 -12.06 20.70
C SER A 32 -52.74 -11.64 20.62
N VAL A 33 -53.22 -11.11 19.49
CA VAL A 33 -54.61 -10.67 19.35
C VAL A 33 -55.47 -11.76 18.70
N VAL A 34 -56.30 -12.42 19.52
CA VAL A 34 -57.21 -13.49 19.07
C VAL A 34 -58.39 -12.89 18.32
N TRP A 35 -58.25 -12.76 17.00
CA TRP A 35 -59.35 -12.46 16.10
C TRP A 35 -59.63 -13.67 15.21
N VAL A 36 -60.77 -14.33 15.43
CA VAL A 36 -61.11 -15.59 14.75
C VAL A 36 -62.05 -15.31 13.59
N SER A 37 -61.50 -15.27 12.38
CA SER A 37 -62.25 -15.26 11.12
C SER A 37 -61.37 -15.76 9.98
N THR A 38 -61.95 -16.31 8.92
CA THR A 38 -61.20 -16.73 7.72
C THR A 38 -60.36 -15.60 7.13
N ARG A 39 -60.84 -14.36 7.21
CA ARG A 39 -60.08 -13.18 6.76
C ARG A 39 -58.90 -12.87 7.66
N ALA A 40 -59.03 -13.11 8.97
CA ALA A 40 -57.92 -12.98 9.92
C ALA A 40 -56.87 -14.09 9.72
N ASP A 41 -57.28 -15.31 9.35
CA ASP A 41 -56.36 -16.40 9.02
C ASP A 41 -55.55 -16.10 7.75
N GLN A 42 -56.21 -15.61 6.70
CA GLN A 42 -55.55 -15.16 5.47
C GLN A 42 -54.56 -14.03 5.75
N TYR A 43 -54.98 -13.03 6.51
CA TYR A 43 -54.10 -11.92 6.88
C TYR A 43 -52.86 -12.38 7.67
N ARG A 44 -53.02 -13.32 8.62
CA ARG A 44 -51.88 -13.89 9.36
C ARG A 44 -50.93 -14.67 8.45
N ALA A 45 -51.46 -15.43 7.49
CA ALA A 45 -50.65 -16.15 6.52
C ALA A 45 -49.85 -15.20 5.62
N ASP A 46 -50.51 -14.14 5.11
CA ASP A 46 -49.86 -13.11 4.29
C ASP A 46 -48.76 -12.39 5.09
N LEU A 47 -49.04 -12.05 6.34
CA LEU A 47 -48.10 -11.38 7.24
C LEU A 47 -46.88 -12.26 7.57
N ALA A 48 -47.08 -13.56 7.78
CA ALA A 48 -46.00 -14.52 8.01
C ALA A 48 -45.12 -14.72 6.77
N ALA A 49 -45.73 -14.74 5.58
CA ALA A 49 -45.01 -14.80 4.32
C ALA A 49 -44.14 -13.55 4.09
N GLU A 50 -44.71 -12.36 4.35
CA GLU A 50 -44.00 -11.09 4.25
C GLU A 50 -42.84 -11.02 5.27
N ALA A 51 -43.07 -11.42 6.52
CA ALA A 51 -42.02 -11.46 7.53
C ALA A 51 -40.86 -12.38 7.13
N THR A 52 -41.17 -13.53 6.53
CA THR A 52 -40.17 -14.46 5.99
C THR A 52 -39.36 -13.82 4.87
N ALA A 53 -40.02 -13.10 3.95
CA ALA A 53 -39.35 -12.39 2.86
C ALA A 53 -38.44 -11.25 3.38
N VAL A 54 -38.90 -10.48 4.36
CA VAL A 54 -38.10 -9.43 5.01
C VAL A 54 -36.88 -10.02 5.73
N HIS A 55 -37.04 -11.15 6.41
CA HIS A 55 -35.94 -11.84 7.07
C HIS A 55 -34.88 -12.29 6.06
N ALA A 56 -35.31 -12.91 4.94
CA ALA A 56 -34.41 -13.33 3.87
C ALA A 56 -33.66 -12.14 3.23
N ALA A 57 -34.35 -11.01 3.01
CA ALA A 57 -33.70 -9.78 2.54
C ALA A 57 -32.67 -9.25 3.57
N GLY A 58 -32.96 -9.38 4.87
CA GLY A 58 -32.04 -9.10 5.96
C GLY A 58 -30.77 -9.94 5.88
N ASP A 59 -30.89 -11.23 5.57
CA ASP A 59 -29.76 -12.15 5.40
C ASP A 59 -28.90 -11.79 4.17
N GLU A 60 -29.54 -11.44 3.05
CA GLU A 60 -28.84 -10.97 1.84
C GLU A 60 -28.06 -9.67 2.11
N LEU A 61 -28.65 -8.73 2.85
CA LEU A 61 -27.97 -7.50 3.26
C LEU A 61 -26.78 -7.79 4.19
N ALA A 62 -26.92 -8.73 5.13
CA ALA A 62 -25.81 -9.15 5.98
C ALA A 62 -24.66 -9.78 5.17
N ALA A 63 -25.00 -10.64 4.19
CA ALA A 63 -24.02 -11.26 3.31
C ALA A 63 -23.29 -10.21 2.44
N ALA A 64 -24.03 -9.24 1.89
CA ALA A 64 -23.47 -8.12 1.14
C ALA A 64 -22.56 -7.25 2.02
N ALA A 65 -22.98 -6.95 3.24
CA ALA A 65 -22.17 -6.22 4.21
C ALA A 65 -20.84 -6.94 4.50
N ALA A 66 -20.89 -8.25 4.73
CA ALA A 66 -19.69 -9.06 4.97
C ALA A 66 -18.76 -9.07 3.74
N ALA A 67 -19.31 -9.14 2.53
CA ALA A 67 -18.53 -9.06 1.29
C ALA A 67 -17.85 -7.70 1.13
N LEU A 68 -18.55 -6.60 1.43
CA LEU A 68 -17.99 -5.24 1.38
C LEU A 68 -16.85 -5.05 2.38
N HIS A 69 -16.98 -5.54 3.61
CA HIS A 69 -15.92 -5.48 4.62
C HIS A 69 -14.68 -6.25 4.17
N ARG A 70 -14.85 -7.52 3.75
CA ARG A 70 -13.73 -8.33 3.24
C ARG A 70 -13.03 -7.67 2.05
N HIS A 71 -13.80 -7.01 1.17
CA HIS A 71 -13.21 -6.30 0.06
C HIS A 71 -12.44 -5.05 0.50
N GLY A 72 -12.96 -4.29 1.47
CA GLY A 72 -12.25 -3.18 2.09
C GLY A 72 -10.92 -3.61 2.70
N ASP A 73 -10.93 -4.72 3.44
CA ASP A 73 -9.74 -5.30 4.06
C ASP A 73 -8.70 -5.75 3.01
N ASP A 74 -9.13 -6.42 1.92
CA ASP A 74 -8.23 -6.83 0.83
C ASP A 74 -7.60 -5.63 0.12
N VAL A 75 -8.38 -4.57 -0.14
CA VAL A 75 -7.87 -3.35 -0.77
C VAL A 75 -6.86 -2.67 0.16
N GLN A 76 -7.16 -2.54 1.45
CA GLN A 76 -6.22 -1.96 2.42
C GLN A 76 -4.92 -2.77 2.48
N HIS A 77 -5.02 -4.09 2.55
CA HIS A 77 -3.85 -4.97 2.57
C HIS A 77 -2.95 -4.79 1.35
N ARG A 78 -3.54 -4.68 0.15
CA ARG A 78 -2.78 -4.41 -1.09
C ARG A 78 -2.12 -3.04 -1.07
N LEU A 79 -2.78 -2.01 -0.56
CA LEU A 79 -2.20 -0.68 -0.44
C LEU A 79 -0.99 -0.68 0.51
N ASP A 80 -1.09 -1.39 1.63
CA ASP A 80 0.01 -1.53 2.58
C ASP A 80 1.19 -2.29 1.96
N GLN A 81 0.93 -3.33 1.17
CA GLN A 81 1.97 -4.04 0.42
C GLN A 81 2.65 -3.12 -0.60
N ILE A 82 1.90 -2.32 -1.36
CA ILE A 82 2.44 -1.37 -2.33
C ILE A 82 3.31 -0.32 -1.62
N ALA A 83 2.82 0.23 -0.50
CA ALA A 83 3.56 1.21 0.28
C ALA A 83 4.88 0.62 0.83
N SER A 84 4.85 -0.64 1.29
CA SER A 84 6.03 -1.36 1.75
C SER A 84 7.07 -1.54 0.63
N VAL A 85 6.63 -1.97 -0.56
CA VAL A 85 7.50 -2.11 -1.73
C VAL A 85 8.09 -0.77 -2.16
N ALA A 86 7.27 0.29 -2.18
CA ALA A 86 7.73 1.64 -2.51
C ALA A 86 8.79 2.15 -1.52
N GLY A 87 8.59 1.91 -0.22
CA GLY A 87 9.57 2.22 0.82
C GLY A 87 10.89 1.49 0.60
N TRP A 88 10.84 0.17 0.37
CA TRP A 88 12.03 -0.64 0.08
C TRP A 88 12.80 -0.13 -1.14
N PHE A 89 12.11 0.24 -2.23
CA PHE A 89 12.77 0.82 -3.40
C PHE A 89 13.41 2.18 -3.09
N ALA A 90 12.73 3.03 -2.32
CA ALA A 90 13.27 4.33 -1.91
C ALA A 90 14.57 4.17 -1.10
N ASP A 91 14.58 3.23 -0.15
CA ASP A 91 15.77 2.90 0.64
C ASP A 91 16.92 2.42 -0.25
N ARG A 92 16.64 1.54 -1.22
CA ARG A 92 17.65 1.04 -2.17
C ARG A 92 18.22 2.13 -3.06
N VAL A 93 17.40 3.10 -3.48
CA VAL A 93 17.87 4.25 -4.25
C VAL A 93 18.74 5.16 -3.39
N ALA A 94 18.39 5.36 -2.12
CA ALA A 94 19.20 6.13 -1.18
C ALA A 94 20.57 5.46 -0.93
N ASP A 95 20.58 4.15 -0.68
CA ASP A 95 21.80 3.37 -0.51
C ASP A 95 22.72 3.44 -1.74
N ALA A 96 22.14 3.29 -2.94
CA ALA A 96 22.88 3.38 -4.19
C ALA A 96 23.49 4.77 -4.40
N ARG A 97 22.76 5.84 -4.07
CA ARG A 97 23.27 7.21 -4.13
C ARG A 97 24.40 7.44 -3.13
N SER A 98 24.27 6.92 -1.91
CA SER A 98 25.34 7.00 -0.89
C SER A 98 26.60 6.28 -1.35
N THR A 99 26.44 5.09 -1.93
CA THR A 99 27.56 4.28 -2.45
C THR A 99 28.26 4.99 -3.61
N LEU A 100 27.48 5.59 -4.51
CA LEU A 100 28.03 6.34 -5.65
C LEU A 100 28.77 7.60 -5.20
N ALA A 101 28.27 8.31 -4.19
CA ALA A 101 28.93 9.48 -3.63
C ALA A 101 30.28 9.09 -3.00
N GLN A 102 30.31 8.01 -2.19
CA GLN A 102 31.55 7.49 -1.61
C GLN A 102 32.57 7.10 -2.66
N ALA A 103 32.15 6.35 -3.70
CA ALA A 103 33.05 5.96 -4.78
C ALA A 103 33.60 7.18 -5.56
N SER A 104 32.80 8.24 -5.71
CA SER A 104 33.23 9.49 -6.34
C SER A 104 34.28 10.23 -5.50
N ASP A 105 34.07 10.29 -4.18
CA ASP A 105 34.99 10.93 -3.25
C ASP A 105 36.33 10.17 -3.21
N ASP A 106 36.30 8.83 -3.14
CA ASP A 106 37.50 7.98 -3.17
C ASP A 106 38.33 8.19 -4.45
N VAL A 107 37.67 8.33 -5.61
CA VAL A 107 38.33 8.63 -6.88
C VAL A 107 38.94 10.03 -6.87
N ALA A 108 38.24 11.02 -6.34
CA ALA A 108 38.74 12.39 -6.26
C ALA A 108 39.98 12.49 -5.34
N ASP A 109 39.95 11.79 -4.20
CA ASP A 109 41.07 11.72 -3.27
C ASP A 109 42.29 11.03 -3.90
N SER A 110 42.08 9.89 -4.57
CA SER A 110 43.15 9.16 -5.27
C SER A 110 43.82 9.99 -6.38
N VAL A 111 43.02 10.73 -7.16
CA VAL A 111 43.55 11.64 -8.19
C VAL A 111 44.35 12.78 -7.55
N THR A 112 43.85 13.34 -6.45
CA THR A 112 44.52 14.44 -5.74
C THR A 112 45.85 13.98 -5.13
N ASP A 113 45.89 12.79 -4.52
CA ASP A 113 47.12 12.21 -3.97
C ASP A 113 48.13 11.86 -5.06
N GLY A 114 47.67 11.28 -6.18
CA GLY A 114 48.51 11.05 -7.35
C GLY A 114 49.11 12.34 -7.91
N ALA A 115 48.32 13.42 -7.97
CA ALA A 115 48.80 14.74 -8.38
C ALA A 115 49.83 15.31 -7.40
N ARG A 116 49.64 15.14 -6.08
CA ARG A 116 50.63 15.56 -5.05
C ARG A 116 51.95 14.81 -5.21
N VAL A 117 51.90 13.48 -5.37
CA VAL A 117 53.10 12.66 -5.58
C VAL A 117 53.85 13.11 -6.83
N LEU A 118 53.15 13.40 -7.93
CA LEU A 118 53.76 13.91 -9.16
C LEU A 118 54.39 15.30 -8.97
N VAL A 119 53.72 16.20 -8.26
CA VAL A 119 54.23 17.54 -7.97
C VAL A 119 55.46 17.48 -7.06
N ASP A 120 55.46 16.62 -6.05
CA ASP A 120 56.59 16.45 -5.15
C ASP A 120 57.77 15.77 -5.86
N ALA A 121 57.51 14.75 -6.69
CA ALA A 121 58.54 14.16 -7.54
C ALA A 121 59.15 15.16 -8.53
N ALA A 122 58.34 16.08 -9.08
CA ALA A 122 58.84 17.15 -9.95
C ALA A 122 59.64 18.24 -9.20
N ARG A 123 59.36 18.45 -7.90
CA ARG A 123 60.11 19.37 -7.04
C ARG A 123 61.41 18.79 -6.53
N ASP A 124 61.41 17.50 -6.20
CA ASP A 124 62.59 16.75 -5.75
C ASP A 124 63.48 16.31 -6.91
N MET A 125 63.02 16.48 -8.16
CA MET A 125 63.94 16.44 -9.29
C MET A 125 65.00 17.52 -9.07
N PRO A 126 66.29 17.14 -8.97
CA PRO A 126 67.35 18.13 -8.96
C PRO A 126 67.17 18.96 -10.23
N ALA A 127 67.38 20.27 -10.13
CA ALA A 127 67.48 21.13 -11.30
C ALA A 127 68.64 20.62 -12.16
N ALA A 128 68.37 19.62 -12.99
CA ALA A 128 69.24 19.16 -14.05
C ALA A 128 69.19 20.26 -15.09
N GLY A 129 69.98 21.30 -14.82
CA GLY A 129 70.37 22.26 -15.83
C GLY A 129 70.85 21.46 -17.05
N SER A 130 70.05 21.53 -18.11
CA SER A 130 70.46 21.47 -19.51
C SER A 130 71.22 20.25 -20.06
N LEU A 131 71.36 19.11 -19.36
CA LEU A 131 72.19 18.00 -19.88
C LEU A 131 71.46 16.69 -20.22
N ALA A 132 70.22 16.49 -19.78
CA ALA A 132 69.53 15.20 -19.96
C ALA A 132 68.60 15.15 -21.20
N TRP A 133 68.04 16.27 -21.65
CA TRP A 133 67.07 16.26 -22.77
C TRP A 133 67.74 16.03 -24.13
N ASP A 134 68.91 16.62 -24.38
CA ASP A 134 69.62 16.45 -25.66
C ASP A 134 70.14 15.03 -25.90
N SER A 135 70.51 14.29 -24.84
CA SER A 135 70.99 12.91 -24.96
C SER A 135 69.88 11.90 -25.27
N PHE A 136 68.62 12.22 -24.94
CA PHE A 136 67.47 11.38 -25.24
C PHE A 136 67.05 11.52 -26.72
N VAL A 137 67.08 12.74 -27.29
CA VAL A 137 66.69 12.98 -28.69
C VAL A 137 67.80 12.60 -29.68
N GLY A 138 69.08 12.74 -29.29
CA GLY A 138 70.22 12.38 -30.13
C GLY A 138 70.37 10.88 -30.42
N ARG A 139 69.71 9.99 -29.66
CA ARG A 139 69.77 8.53 -29.87
C ARG A 139 68.85 8.02 -30.99
N PHE A 140 67.92 8.85 -31.47
CA PHE A 140 66.97 8.51 -32.53
C PHE A 140 67.25 9.21 -33.86
N ARG A 141 68.47 9.73 -34.06
CA ARG A 141 68.87 10.40 -35.29
C ARG A 141 70.10 9.76 -35.93
#